data_AF-X1MC11-F1
#
_entry.id   AF-X1MC11-F1
#
_cell.length_a   1.000
_cell.length_b   1.000
_cell.length_c   1.000
_cell.angle_alpha   90.00
_cell.angle_beta   90.00
_cell.angle_gamma   90.00
#
_symmetry.space_group_name_H-M   'P 1'
#
loop_
_entity.id
_entity.type
_entity.pdbx_description
1 polymer ?
#
loop_
_entity_poly.entity_id
_entity_poly.type
_entity_poly.pdbx_seq_one_letter_code
_entity_poly.pdbx_strand_id
1 'polypeptide(L)' 'QLIGTIIKYCLEEGKGFEGLTLSDYQKFSSSFGEDVFGRIKLDSCVFNKESAGGTGKKSLARQIKEAKEAVSNK' A
#
# COMPACT_ATOMS: atom_id res chain seq x y z
N GLN A 1 -8.14 15.96 2.82
CA GLN A 1 -8.28 16.27 4.26
C GLN A 1 -8.59 15.04 5.13
N LEU A 2 -9.21 13.97 4.62
CA LEU A 2 -9.53 12.73 5.39
C LEU A 2 -8.33 12.09 6.12
N ILE A 3 -7.22 11.83 5.41
CA ILE A 3 -6.08 11.12 5.99
C ILE A 3 -5.46 11.86 7.18
N GLY A 4 -5.46 13.20 7.17
CA GLY A 4 -4.94 14.00 8.27
C GLY A 4 -5.74 13.82 9.56
N THR A 5 -7.08 13.69 9.44
CA THR A 5 -7.95 13.41 10.57
C THR A 5 -7.67 12.02 11.16
N ILE A 6 -7.46 11.01 10.31
CA ILE A 6 -7.15 9.64 10.77
C ILE A 6 -5.79 9.62 11.48
N ILE A 7 -4.78 10.31 10.92
CA ILE A 7 -3.45 10.43 11.54
C ILE A 7 -3.56 11.11 12.91
N LYS A 8 -4.29 12.21 13.01
CA LYS A 8 -4.52 12.91 14.28
C LYS A 8 -5.15 11.97 15.32
N TYR A 9 -6.21 11.24 14.96
CA TYR A 9 -6.86 10.28 15.84
C TYR A 9 -5.90 9.16 16.30
N CYS A 10 -5.12 8.60 15.39
CA CYS A 10 -4.11 7.59 15.70
C CYS A 10 -3.08 8.10 16.72
N LEU A 11 -2.62 9.34 16.57
CA LEU A 11 -1.68 9.97 17.49
C LEU A 11 -2.28 10.21 18.88
N GLU A 12 -3.54 10.64 18.96
CA GLU A 12 -4.26 10.87 20.23
C GLU A 12 -4.51 9.56 20.99
N GLU A 13 -4.81 8.47 20.28
CA GLU A 13 -5.12 7.15 20.85
C GLU A 13 -3.87 6.27 21.08
N GLY A 14 -2.70 6.70 20.62
CA GLY A 14 -1.48 5.88 20.67
C GLY A 14 -1.56 4.61 19.82
N LYS A 15 -2.33 4.62 18.73
CA LYS A 15 -2.56 3.48 17.84
C LYS A 15 -1.95 3.72 16.47
N GLY A 16 -1.50 2.67 15.81
CA GLY A 16 -1.23 2.69 14.37
C GLY A 16 -2.50 2.41 13.56
N PHE A 17 -2.42 2.54 12.23
CA PHE A 17 -3.52 2.18 11.32
C PHE A 17 -4.00 0.73 11.54
N GLU A 18 -3.08 -0.20 11.80
CA GLU A 18 -3.38 -1.61 12.07
C GLU A 18 -4.16 -1.84 13.37
N GLY A 19 -4.13 -0.87 14.29
CA GLY A 19 -4.84 -0.92 15.57
C GLY A 19 -6.27 -0.35 15.52
N LEU A 20 -6.72 0.13 14.35
CA LEU A 20 -8.07 0.64 14.15
C LEU A 20 -9.02 -0.50 13.79
N THR A 21 -10.23 -0.50 14.34
CA THR A 21 -11.29 -1.41 13.91
C THR A 21 -11.96 -0.93 12.62
N LEU A 22 -12.74 -1.78 11.97
CA LEU A 22 -13.51 -1.37 10.79
C LEU A 22 -14.51 -0.25 11.15
N SER A 23 -15.10 -0.32 12.34
CA SER A 23 -15.97 0.73 12.85
C SER A 23 -15.21 2.05 13.01
N ASP A 24 -13.97 2.02 13.50
CA ASP A 24 -13.14 3.24 13.58
C ASP A 24 -12.88 3.85 12.21
N TYR A 25 -12.54 3.03 11.22
CA TYR A 25 -12.39 3.50 9.83
C TYR A 25 -13.69 4.10 9.29
N GLN A 26 -14.82 3.44 9.54
CA GLN A 26 -16.13 3.86 9.05
C GLN A 26 -16.64 5.16 9.69
N LYS A 27 -16.16 5.53 10.90
CA LYS A 27 -16.40 6.87 11.46
C LYS A 27 -15.87 7.99 10.57
N PHE A 28 -14.81 7.73 9.79
CA PHE A 28 -14.23 8.72 8.88
C PHE A 28 -14.84 8.67 7.48
N SER A 29 -15.24 7.49 7.00
CA SER A 29 -15.96 7.32 5.74
C SER A 29 -16.61 5.95 5.65
N SER A 30 -17.88 5.89 5.26
CA SER A 30 -18.59 4.63 5.00
C SER A 30 -18.00 3.82 3.83
N SER A 31 -17.13 4.41 3.02
CA SER A 31 -16.45 3.71 1.92
C SER A 31 -15.35 2.74 2.38
N PHE A 32 -14.96 2.76 3.66
CA PHE A 32 -14.01 1.78 4.19
C PHE A 32 -14.69 0.41 4.39
N GLY A 33 -14.12 -0.62 3.76
CA GLY A 33 -14.48 -2.02 3.95
C GLY A 33 -13.38 -2.82 4.63
N GLU A 34 -13.61 -4.12 4.83
CA GLU A 34 -12.63 -5.04 5.43
C GLU A 34 -11.32 -5.17 4.61
N ASP A 35 -11.36 -4.82 3.33
CA ASP A 35 -10.17 -4.84 2.46
C ASP A 35 -9.08 -3.86 2.92
N VAL A 36 -9.43 -2.85 3.74
CA VAL A 36 -8.47 -1.91 4.34
C VAL A 36 -7.35 -2.65 5.09
N PHE A 37 -7.67 -3.69 5.86
CA PHE A 37 -6.70 -4.44 6.66
C PHE A 37 -5.67 -5.19 5.79
N GLY A 38 -6.05 -5.58 4.58
CA GLY A 38 -5.14 -6.14 3.60
C GLY A 38 -4.30 -5.07 2.91
N ARG A 39 -4.92 -3.93 2.57
CA ARG A 39 -4.29 -2.86 1.77
C ARG A 39 -3.25 -2.05 2.53
N ILE A 40 -3.40 -1.89 3.84
CA ILE A 40 -2.47 -1.09 4.67
C ILE A 40 -1.19 -1.85 5.07
N LYS A 41 -1.13 -3.17 4.84
CA LYS A 41 0.07 -3.96 5.13
C LYS A 41 1.25 -3.47 4.28
N LEU A 42 2.43 -3.39 4.89
CA LEU A 42 3.64 -2.92 4.24
C LEU A 42 3.92 -3.68 2.92
N ASP A 43 3.83 -5.00 2.95
CA ASP A 43 4.02 -5.84 1.76
C ASP A 43 3.02 -5.50 0.64
N SER A 44 1.75 -5.30 0.99
CA SER A 44 0.72 -4.88 0.03
C SER A 44 1.04 -3.50 -0.56
N CYS A 45 1.50 -2.55 0.26
CA CYS A 45 1.90 -1.21 -0.17
C CYS A 45 3.08 -1.24 -1.16
N VAL A 46 4.04 -2.15 -0.96
CA VAL A 46 5.23 -2.29 -1.82
C VAL A 46 4.90 -3.05 -3.10
N PHE A 47 4.23 -4.19 -3.00
CA PHE A 47 4.01 -5.07 -4.15
C PHE A 47 2.87 -4.60 -5.07
N ASN A 48 2.03 -3.66 -4.64
CA ASN A 48 0.98 -3.11 -5.51
C ASN A 48 1.48 -2.11 -6.57
N LYS A 49 2.77 -1.73 -6.52
CA LYS A 49 3.37 -0.74 -7.43
C LYS A 49 3.75 -1.35 -8.77
N GLU A 50 2.74 -1.69 -9.58
CA GLU A 50 2.92 -2.38 -10.86
C GLU A 50 3.17 -1.45 -12.07
N SER A 51 3.22 -0.13 -11.86
CA SER A 51 3.63 0.83 -12.89
C SER A 51 5.05 0.57 -13.39
N ALA A 52 5.40 1.10 -14.57
CA ALA A 52 6.77 1.10 -15.06
C ALA A 52 7.73 1.69 -13.99
N GLY A 53 8.84 0.98 -13.73
CA GLY A 53 9.81 1.31 -12.69
C GLY A 53 9.35 1.07 -11.24
N GLY A 54 8.14 0.56 -11.03
CA GLY A 54 7.61 0.26 -9.69
C GLY A 54 8.20 -1.00 -9.04
N THR A 55 7.91 -1.17 -7.74
CA THR A 55 8.38 -2.29 -6.90
C THR A 55 7.45 -3.52 -6.92
N GLY A 56 6.39 -3.47 -7.73
CA GLY A 56 5.44 -4.56 -7.88
C GLY A 56 6.06 -5.79 -8.55
N LYS A 57 5.51 -6.97 -8.26
CA LYS A 57 6.09 -8.24 -8.73
C LYS A 57 6.10 -8.33 -10.26
N LYS A 58 5.05 -7.85 -10.94
CA LYS A 58 5.02 -7.83 -12.41
C LYS A 58 5.99 -6.80 -12.96
N SER A 59 6.10 -5.62 -12.32
CA SER A 59 7.05 -4.58 -12.72
C SER A 59 8.50 -5.05 -12.58
N LEU A 60 8.84 -5.69 -11.46
CA LEU A 60 10.15 -6.30 -11.23
C LEU A 60 10.46 -7.42 -12.24
N ALA A 61 9.49 -8.30 -12.52
CA ALA A 61 9.68 -9.36 -13.51
C ALA A 61 9.99 -8.79 -14.91
N ARG A 62 9.30 -7.72 -15.31
CA ARG A 62 9.58 -7.01 -16.56
C ARG A 62 10.97 -6.37 -16.54
N GLN A 63 11.32 -5.64 -15.49
CA GLN A 63 12.62 -4.97 -15.35
C GLN A 63 13.77 -5.98 -15.39
N ILE A 64 13.63 -7.13 -14.73
CA ILE A 64 14.63 -8.22 -14.75
C ILE A 64 14.77 -8.80 -16.17
N LYS A 65 13.66 -8.98 -16.90
CA LYS A 65 13.69 -9.46 -18.28
C LYS A 65 14.42 -8.47 -19.20
N GLU A 66 14.05 -7.19 -19.15
CA GLU A 66 14.68 -6.12 -19.93
C GLU A 66 16.18 -6.01 -19.64
N ALA A 67 16.57 -6.10 -18.36
CA ALA A 67 17.98 -6.08 -17.97
C ALA A 67 18.76 -7.28 -18.53
N LYS A 68 18.18 -8.48 -18.54
CA LYS A 68 18.81 -9.67 -19.12
C LYS A 68 18.98 -9.55 -20.64
N GLU A 69 17.97 -9.03 -21.33
CA GLU A 69 18.04 -8.78 -22.78
C GLU A 69 19.10 -7.73 -23.11
N ALA A 70 19.20 -6.66 -22.32
CA ALA A 70 20.22 -5.62 -22.50
C ALA A 70 21.66 -6.13 -22.31
N VAL A 71 21.86 -7.08 -21.39
CA VAL A 71 23.19 -7.69 -21.15
C VAL A 71 23.51 -8.78 -22.17
N SER A 72 22.51 -9.55 -22.65
CA SER A 72 22.72 -10.64 -23.61
C SER A 72 22.90 -10.19 -25.07
N ASN A 73 22.43 -8.99 -25.43
CA ASN A 73 22.60 -8.41 -26.76
C ASN A 73 23.91 -7.59 -26.89
N LYS A 74 24.91 -7.90 -26.04
CA LYS A 74 26.20 -7.22 -25.96
C LYS A 74 27.32 -8.23 -26.11
#